data_AF-A0A356M4G3-F1
#
_entry.id   AF-A0A356M4G3-F1
#
_cell.length_a   1.000
_cell.length_b   1.000
_cell.length_c   1.000
_cell.angle_alpha   90.00
_cell.angle_beta   90.00
_cell.angle_gamma   90.00
#
_symmetry.space_group_name_H-M   'P 1'
#
loop_
_entity.id
_entity.type
_entity.pdbx_description
1 polymer ?
#
loop_
_entity_poly.entity_id
_entity_poly.type
_entity_poly.pdbx_seq_one_letter_code
_entity_poly.pdbx_strand_id
1 'polypeptide(L)'
;MPEILASTASGDYQVLIKQGSLDLLGKIAAQACRGRQAVVVTDDQVSRLYLEQALQSLRASGFTAASAVVPAGETSKTPNWLLWLYEQFHRADISRTDPVIALGGGVVGDLAGFAAA
;
A
#
# COMPACT_ATOMS: atom_id res chain seq x y z
N MET A 1 -8.28 -8.44 -19.36
CA MET A 1 -7.89 -8.22 -17.96
C MET A 1 -8.52 -9.34 -17.17
N PRO A 2 -7.77 -10.39 -16.78
CA PRO A 2 -8.32 -11.34 -15.83
C PRO A 2 -8.55 -10.62 -14.50
N GLU A 3 -9.80 -10.69 -14.06
CA GLU A 3 -10.23 -10.28 -12.72
C GLU A 3 -10.60 -11.55 -12.00
N ILE A 4 -9.94 -11.81 -10.88
CA ILE A 4 -10.25 -12.94 -10.03
C ILE A 4 -10.96 -12.38 -8.81
N LEU A 5 -12.13 -12.92 -8.50
CA LEU A 5 -12.79 -12.65 -7.23
C LEU A 5 -12.25 -13.65 -6.21
N ALA A 6 -11.57 -13.14 -5.19
CA ALA A 6 -11.13 -13.94 -4.05
C ALA A 6 -12.17 -13.85 -2.94
N SER A 7 -12.68 -14.99 -2.48
CA SER A 7 -13.64 -15.08 -1.37
C SER A 7 -12.96 -15.61 -0.11
N THR A 8 -13.07 -14.86 0.98
CA THR A 8 -12.46 -15.19 2.27
C THR A 8 -13.47 -15.04 3.41
N ALA A 9 -13.13 -15.52 4.61
CA ALA A 9 -13.99 -15.37 5.78
C ALA A 9 -14.25 -13.89 6.15
N SER A 10 -13.33 -12.98 5.79
CA SER A 10 -13.44 -11.54 6.03
C SER A 10 -14.11 -10.77 4.88
N GLY A 11 -14.54 -11.46 3.83
CA GLY A 11 -15.23 -10.88 2.68
C GLY A 11 -14.56 -11.17 1.34
N ASP A 12 -15.17 -10.62 0.29
CA ASP A 12 -14.72 -10.77 -1.08
C ASP A 12 -13.89 -9.55 -1.51
N TYR A 13 -12.84 -9.79 -2.30
CA TYR A 13 -12.06 -8.73 -2.93
C TYR A 13 -11.60 -9.12 -4.33
N GLN A 14 -11.35 -8.10 -5.15
CA GLN A 14 -10.88 -8.28 -6.52
C GLN A 14 -9.36 -8.37 -6.56
N VAL A 15 -8.86 -9.33 -7.33
CA VAL A 15 -7.45 -9.42 -7.73
C VAL A 15 -7.37 -9.06 -9.20
N LEU A 16 -6.76 -7.91 -9.47
CA LEU A 16 -6.62 -7.35 -10.82
C LEU A 16 -5.22 -7.66 -11.36
N ILE A 17 -5.13 -8.41 -12.47
CA ILE A 17 -3.87 -8.74 -13.11
C ILE A 17 -3.81 -8.09 -14.49
N LYS A 18 -2.98 -7.06 -14.65
CA LYS A 18 -2.84 -6.30 -15.90
C LYS A 18 -1.46 -5.68 -16.00
N GLN A 19 -0.88 -5.70 -17.20
CA GLN A 19 0.30 -4.90 -17.51
C GLN A 19 -0.01 -3.39 -17.38
N GLY A 20 0.87 -2.65 -16.71
CA GLY A 20 0.68 -1.22 -16.46
C GLY A 20 -0.45 -0.92 -15.46
N SER A 21 -0.82 -1.86 -14.60
CA SER A 21 -1.86 -1.65 -13.58
C SER A 21 -1.49 -0.57 -12.56
N LEU A 22 -0.20 -0.29 -12.36
CA LEU A 22 0.25 0.70 -11.38
C LEU A 22 -0.23 2.12 -11.72
N ASP A 23 -0.41 2.45 -13.01
CA ASP A 23 -0.99 3.72 -13.44
C ASP A 23 -2.46 3.87 -13.04
N LEU A 24 -3.15 2.76 -12.78
CA LEU A 24 -4.54 2.71 -12.34
C LEU A 24 -4.69 2.69 -10.82
N LEU A 25 -3.60 2.56 -10.07
CA LEU A 25 -3.59 2.40 -8.62
C LEU A 25 -4.46 3.46 -7.93
N GLY A 26 -4.27 4.74 -8.24
CA GLY A 26 -5.01 5.81 -7.61
C GLY A 26 -6.52 5.73 -7.87
N LYS A 27 -6.93 5.30 -9.08
CA LYS A 27 -8.35 5.14 -9.42
C LYS A 27 -8.97 3.98 -8.64
N ILE A 28 -8.26 2.87 -8.54
CA ILE A 28 -8.69 1.68 -7.79
C ILE A 28 -8.82 2.04 -6.29
N ALA A 29 -7.81 2.70 -5.72
CA ALA A 29 -7.83 3.14 -4.32
C ALA A 29 -8.97 4.13 -4.05
N ALA A 30 -9.24 5.07 -4.96
CA ALA A 30 -10.33 6.04 -4.81
C ALA A 30 -11.73 5.41 -4.81
N GLN A 31 -11.88 4.25 -5.47
CA GLN A 31 -13.11 3.47 -5.48
C GLN A 31 -13.25 2.58 -4.24
N ALA A 32 -12.14 2.03 -3.75
CA ALA A 32 -12.11 1.16 -2.58
C ALA A 32 -12.25 1.92 -1.25
N CYS A 33 -11.69 3.14 -1.16
CA CYS A 33 -11.60 3.90 0.08
C CYS A 33 -12.17 5.31 -0.06
N ARG A 34 -12.82 5.79 1.01
CA ARG A 34 -13.39 7.15 1.09
C ARG A 34 -12.34 8.19 1.49
N GLY A 35 -11.32 7.78 2.23
CA GLY A 35 -10.21 8.63 2.64
C GLY A 35 -9.37 9.12 1.46
N ARG A 36 -8.59 10.18 1.71
CA ARG A 36 -7.74 10.85 0.72
C ARG A 36 -6.32 11.12 1.22
N GLN A 37 -5.98 10.65 2.41
CA GLN A 37 -4.59 10.43 2.80
C GLN A 37 -4.20 9.00 2.42
N ALA A 38 -3.03 8.77 1.86
CA ALA A 38 -2.58 7.43 1.50
C ALA A 38 -1.13 7.23 1.92
N VAL A 39 -0.80 6.04 2.43
CA VAL A 39 0.59 5.67 2.71
C VAL A 39 0.96 4.45 1.89
N VAL A 40 2.00 4.59 1.06
CA VAL A 40 2.62 3.48 0.34
C VAL A 40 3.76 2.91 1.19
N VAL A 41 3.59 1.68 1.66
CA VAL A 41 4.64 0.93 2.36
C VAL A 41 5.40 0.08 1.33
N THR A 42 6.72 0.20 1.29
CA THR A 42 7.57 -0.51 0.32
C THR A 42 8.96 -0.78 0.91
N ASP A 43 9.78 -1.54 0.20
CA ASP A 43 11.19 -1.75 0.57
C ASP A 43 12.16 -0.88 -0.26
N ASP A 44 13.41 -0.83 0.17
CA ASP A 44 14.46 0.00 -0.43
C ASP A 44 14.90 -0.44 -1.84
N GLN A 45 14.53 -1.65 -2.28
CA GLN A 45 14.79 -2.15 -3.65
C GLN A 45 13.61 -1.80 -4.57
N VAL A 46 12.40 -2.15 -4.16
CA VAL A 46 11.16 -1.91 -4.91
C VAL A 46 10.86 -0.42 -5.03
N SER A 47 11.20 0.37 -4.00
CA SER A 47 10.98 1.82 -4.02
C SER A 47 11.67 2.51 -5.18
N ARG A 48 12.90 2.13 -5.50
CA ARG A 48 13.71 2.71 -6.59
C ARG A 48 13.09 2.47 -7.97
N LEU A 49 12.26 1.45 -8.10
CA LEU A 49 11.68 1.01 -9.36
C LEU A 49 10.26 1.54 -9.55
N TYR A 50 9.44 1.52 -8.50
CA TYR A 50 7.98 1.66 -8.64
C TYR A 50 7.33 2.70 -7.73
N LEU A 51 8.02 3.20 -6.70
CA LEU A 51 7.37 4.09 -5.72
C LEU A 51 6.87 5.39 -6.36
N GLU A 52 7.70 6.03 -7.18
CA GLU A 52 7.32 7.32 -7.77
C GLU A 52 6.11 7.17 -8.70
N GLN A 53 6.05 6.10 -9.49
CA GLN A 53 4.89 5.80 -10.34
C GLN A 53 3.61 5.58 -9.51
N ALA A 54 3.72 4.84 -8.39
CA ALA A 54 2.60 4.61 -7.49
C ALA A 54 2.09 5.92 -6.85
N LEU A 55 3.00 6.76 -6.36
CA LEU A 55 2.67 8.05 -5.76
C LEU A 55 2.04 9.00 -6.78
N GLN A 56 2.54 9.04 -8.02
CA GLN A 56 1.96 9.84 -9.09
C GLN A 56 0.54 9.39 -9.43
N SER A 57 0.29 8.09 -9.54
CA SER A 57 -1.06 7.56 -9.79
C SER A 57 -2.03 7.96 -8.67
N LEU A 58 -1.62 7.83 -7.41
CA LEU A 58 -2.42 8.25 -6.24
C LEU A 58 -2.72 9.76 -6.25
N ARG A 59 -1.69 10.60 -6.43
CA ARG A 59 -1.85 12.06 -6.48
C ARG A 59 -2.76 12.51 -7.62
N ALA A 60 -2.64 11.89 -8.80
CA ALA A 60 -3.51 12.15 -9.94
C ALA A 60 -5.00 11.83 -9.66
N SER A 61 -5.27 10.96 -8.69
CA SER A 61 -6.63 10.63 -8.22
C SER A 61 -7.05 11.41 -6.96
N GLY A 62 -6.33 12.47 -6.60
CA GLY A 62 -6.69 13.38 -5.51
C GLY A 62 -6.27 12.93 -4.11
N PHE A 63 -5.36 11.97 -3.99
CA PHE A 63 -4.77 11.61 -2.70
C PHE A 63 -3.61 12.54 -2.33
N THR A 64 -3.51 12.87 -1.05
CA THR A 64 -2.24 13.25 -0.44
C THR A 64 -1.50 11.95 -0.11
N ALA A 65 -0.43 11.65 -0.84
CA ALA A 65 0.25 10.37 -0.78
C ALA A 65 1.65 10.50 -0.16
N ALA A 66 1.86 9.81 0.96
CA ALA A 66 3.12 9.63 1.64
C ALA A 66 3.68 8.22 1.40
N SER A 67 4.95 8.00 1.76
CA SER A 67 5.61 6.70 1.62
C SER A 67 6.38 6.34 2.88
N ALA A 68 6.37 5.05 3.22
CA ALA A 68 7.19 4.47 4.28
C ALA A 68 8.08 3.37 3.67
N VAL A 69 9.39 3.59 3.68
CA VAL A 69 10.37 2.69 3.06
C VAL A 69 11.12 1.93 4.15
N VAL A 70 11.02 0.60 4.15
CA VAL A 70 11.75 -0.29 5.05
C VAL A 70 12.92 -0.97 4.32
N PRO A 71 13.93 -1.51 5.02
CA PRO A 71 14.97 -2.31 4.38
C PRO A 71 14.37 -3.57 3.74
N ALA A 72 14.86 -3.98 2.57
CA ALA A 72 14.47 -5.24 1.97
C ALA A 72 14.95 -6.46 2.78
N GLY A 73 14.15 -7.53 2.76
CA GLY A 73 14.48 -8.83 3.35
C GLY A 73 13.70 -9.18 4.62
N GLU A 74 13.73 -10.48 4.97
CA GLU A 74 12.96 -11.05 6.08
C GLU A 74 13.32 -10.44 7.45
N THR A 75 14.54 -9.91 7.58
CA THR A 75 15.02 -9.22 8.79
C THR A 75 14.20 -7.98 9.14
N SER A 76 13.41 -7.45 8.21
CA SER A 76 12.49 -6.35 8.46
C SER A 76 11.16 -6.80 9.09
N LYS A 77 10.86 -8.10 9.17
CA LYS A 77 9.69 -8.64 9.90
C LYS A 77 9.93 -8.64 11.40
N THR A 78 10.02 -7.46 11.98
CA THR A 78 10.22 -7.28 13.42
C THR A 78 9.19 -6.31 14.00
N PRO A 79 8.85 -6.44 15.29
CA PRO A 79 7.99 -5.47 15.97
C PRO A 79 8.52 -4.03 15.90
N ASN A 80 9.83 -3.84 15.82
CA ASN A 80 10.43 -2.50 15.71
C ASN A 80 10.04 -1.81 14.40
N TRP A 81 10.04 -2.55 13.29
CA TRP A 81 9.60 -2.01 12.01
C TRP A 81 8.10 -1.75 11.97
N LEU A 82 7.31 -2.56 12.68
CA LEU A 82 5.88 -2.31 12.84
C LEU A 82 5.60 -1.03 13.62
N LEU A 83 6.29 -0.83 14.76
CA LEU A 83 6.19 0.40 15.55
C LEU A 83 6.59 1.62 14.72
N TRP A 84 7.68 1.51 13.95
CA TRP A 84 8.12 2.56 13.06
C TRP A 84 7.08 2.89 11.97
N LEU A 85 6.37 1.90 11.43
CA LEU A 85 5.26 2.13 10.49
C LEU A 85 4.11 2.89 11.16
N TYR A 86 3.73 2.56 12.39
CA TYR A 86 2.71 3.32 13.11
C TYR A 86 3.10 4.79 13.30
N GLU A 87 4.38 5.05 13.58
CA GLU A 87 4.88 6.44 13.61
C GLU A 87 4.77 7.12 12.25
N GLN A 88 5.04 6.41 11.14
CA GLN A 88 4.88 6.98 9.80
C GLN A 88 3.41 7.26 9.48
N PHE A 89 2.50 6.36 9.87
CA PHE A 89 1.06 6.55 9.68
C PHE A 89 0.55 7.75 10.46
N HIS A 90 1.00 7.91 11.70
CA HIS A 90 0.68 9.07 12.51
C HIS A 90 1.20 10.37 11.88
N ARG A 91 2.45 10.39 11.39
CA ARG A 91 3.03 11.56 10.70
C ARG A 91 2.32 11.91 9.39
N ALA A 92 1.79 10.91 8.70
CA ALA A 92 1.01 11.07 7.47
C ALA A 92 -0.46 11.46 7.72
N ASP A 93 -0.87 11.59 8.99
CA ASP A 93 -2.24 11.96 9.40
C ASP A 93 -3.31 11.06 8.77
N ILE A 94 -3.01 9.77 8.60
CA ILE A 94 -4.01 8.81 8.08
C ILE A 94 -5.03 8.44 9.17
N SER A 95 -6.27 8.27 8.73
CA SER A 95 -7.39 7.80 9.53
C SER A 95 -7.80 6.38 9.15
N ARG A 96 -8.82 5.83 9.82
CA ARG A 96 -9.38 4.49 9.51
C ARG A 96 -10.03 4.38 8.13
N THR A 97 -10.26 5.49 7.44
CA THR A 97 -10.89 5.49 6.10
C THR A 97 -9.87 5.62 4.97
N ASP A 98 -8.61 5.84 5.32
CA ASP A 98 -7.50 6.09 4.42
C ASP A 98 -6.79 4.78 4.07
N PRO A 99 -6.38 4.58 2.79
CA PRO A 99 -5.71 3.37 2.38
C PRO A 99 -4.24 3.31 2.82
N VAL A 100 -3.84 2.13 3.29
CA VAL A 100 -2.44 1.68 3.34
C VAL A 100 -2.19 0.78 2.12
N ILE A 101 -1.19 1.11 1.31
CA ILE A 101 -0.85 0.36 0.09
C ILE A 101 0.46 -0.39 0.31
N ALA A 102 0.43 -1.71 0.26
CA ALA A 102 1.63 -2.54 0.21
C ALA A 102 2.18 -2.62 -1.23
N LEU A 103 3.36 -2.06 -1.47
CA LEU A 103 4.06 -2.11 -2.75
C LEU A 103 5.35 -2.93 -2.59
N GLY A 104 5.29 -4.22 -2.87
CA GLY A 104 6.46 -5.10 -2.75
C GLY A 104 6.07 -6.58 -2.74
N GLY A 105 7.00 -7.41 -2.26
CA GLY A 105 6.78 -8.85 -2.08
C GLY A 105 6.10 -9.20 -0.75
N GLY A 106 6.14 -10.49 -0.38
CA GLY A 106 5.47 -11.00 0.81
C GLY A 106 5.93 -10.36 2.14
N VAL A 107 7.20 -9.94 2.24
CA VAL A 107 7.70 -9.24 3.44
C VAL A 107 6.96 -7.92 3.67
N VAL A 108 6.88 -7.09 2.63
CA VAL A 108 6.17 -5.80 2.68
C VAL A 108 4.68 -6.04 2.89
N GLY A 109 4.11 -7.04 2.21
CA GLY A 109 2.70 -7.43 2.35
C GLY A 109 2.34 -7.79 3.79
N ASP A 110 3.12 -8.67 4.43
CA ASP A 110 2.89 -9.09 5.82
C ASP A 110 2.99 -7.90 6.78
N LEU A 111 4.05 -7.09 6.65
CA LEU A 111 4.31 -5.98 7.56
C LEU A 111 3.24 -4.89 7.43
N ALA A 112 2.95 -4.46 6.20
CA ALA A 112 1.93 -3.44 5.93
C ALA A 112 0.52 -3.94 6.26
N GLY A 113 0.22 -5.20 5.95
CA GLY A 113 -1.06 -5.83 6.26
C GLY A 113 -1.30 -5.93 7.76
N PHE A 114 -0.28 -6.31 8.54
CA PHE A 114 -0.37 -6.32 10.00
C PHE A 114 -0.50 -4.92 10.59
N ALA A 115 0.21 -3.93 10.02
CA ALA A 115 0.10 -2.53 10.45
C ALA A 115 -1.28 -1.90 10.13
N ALA A 116 -1.97 -2.41 9.11
CA ALA A 116 -3.25 -1.88 8.66
C ALA A 116 -4.48 -2.55 9.29
N ALA A 117 -4.30 -3.68 9.99
CA ALA A 117 -5.36 -4.48 10.60
C ALA A 117 -5.93 -3.86 11.88
#